data_AF-A0A4R5HFH4-F1
#
_entry.id   AF-A0A4R5HFH4-F1
#
_cell.length_a   1.000
_cell.length_b   1.000
_cell.length_c   1.000
_cell.angle_alpha   90.00
_cell.angle_beta   90.00
_cell.angle_gamma   90.00
#
_symmetry.space_group_name_H-M   'P 1'
#
loop_
_entity.id
_entity.type
_entity.pdbx_description
1 polymer ?
#
loop_
_entity_poly.entity_id
_entity_poly.type
_entity_poly.pdbx_seq_one_letter_code
_entity_poly.pdbx_strand_id
1 'polypeptide(L)'
;MRLLLALVYIGFGIWFYFRLGGSKLPPYIGIVFGMVLMFSSVVVCNEGFLRRIRGISDKEHINNLITNGMAIIESYKASEAITFEDLNTGCLCHVLKIGDNRAMCLYGQYLYDYAEILDDPDMEQQRKFPTDKFKLVRRTKSDEILRLDIGQNVIEEYKIESLRLENLYSLGFRLKNGEIVDGISFDKIRDACA
;
A
#
# COMPACT_ATOMS: atom_id res chain seq x y z
N MET A 1 -15.72 -1.73 -5.69
CA MET A 1 -16.94 -1.88 -4.86
C MET A 1 -17.36 -0.62 -4.10
N ARG A 2 -16.44 0.13 -3.45
CA ARG A 2 -16.79 1.34 -2.65
C ARG A 2 -17.58 2.41 -3.42
N LEU A 3 -17.16 2.68 -4.66
CA LEU A 3 -17.83 3.63 -5.56
C LEU A 3 -19.27 3.23 -5.90
N LEU A 4 -19.50 1.93 -6.14
CA LEU A 4 -20.85 1.40 -6.40
C LEU A 4 -21.75 1.56 -5.17
N LEU A 5 -21.25 1.25 -3.98
CA LEU A 5 -21.99 1.43 -2.72
C LEU A 5 -22.32 2.90 -2.46
N ALA A 6 -21.38 3.82 -2.69
CA ALA A 6 -21.62 5.25 -2.55
C ALA A 6 -22.70 5.74 -3.53
N LEU A 7 -22.67 5.29 -4.79
CA LEU A 7 -23.70 5.61 -5.78
C LEU A 7 -25.08 5.09 -5.37
N VAL A 8 -25.16 3.86 -4.86
CA VAL A 8 -26.43 3.29 -4.36
C VAL A 8 -26.94 4.07 -3.15
N TYR A 9 -26.06 4.42 -2.20
CA TYR A 9 -26.40 5.23 -1.03
C TYR A 9 -26.95 6.61 -1.41
N ILE A 10 -26.24 7.33 -2.30
CA ILE A 10 -26.66 8.65 -2.77
C ILE A 10 -27.99 8.54 -3.53
N GLY A 11 -28.14 7.55 -4.42
CA GLY A 11 -29.36 7.32 -5.18
C GLY A 11 -30.57 7.06 -4.28
N PHE A 12 -30.39 6.25 -3.23
CA PHE A 12 -31.44 6.00 -2.24
C PHE A 12 -31.80 7.26 -1.45
N GLY A 13 -30.79 8.05 -1.05
CA GLY A 13 -31.00 9.33 -0.35
C GLY A 13 -31.78 10.35 -1.18
N ILE A 14 -31.44 10.49 -2.47
CA ILE A 14 -32.14 11.37 -3.41
C ILE A 14 -33.59 10.89 -3.61
N TRP A 15 -33.79 9.58 -3.80
CA TRP A 15 -35.13 9.00 -3.91
C TRP A 15 -35.99 9.28 -2.67
N PHE A 16 -35.43 9.11 -1.47
CA PHE A 16 -36.09 9.38 -0.20
C PHE A 16 -36.47 10.87 -0.04
N TYR A 17 -35.56 11.78 -0.42
CA TYR A 17 -35.82 13.22 -0.43
C TYR A 17 -37.02 13.60 -1.30
N PHE A 18 -37.09 13.08 -2.52
CA PHE A 18 -38.25 13.32 -3.39
C PHE A 18 -39.54 12.70 -2.83
N ARG A 19 -39.44 11.52 -2.20
CA ARG A 19 -40.61 10.86 -1.58
C ARG A 19 -41.21 11.67 -0.44
N LEU A 20 -40.39 12.41 0.32
CA LEU A 20 -40.83 13.32 1.38
C LEU A 20 -41.33 14.68 0.87
N GLY A 21 -41.48 14.85 -0.45
CA GLY A 21 -41.97 16.09 -1.04
C GLY A 21 -40.88 17.15 -1.23
N GLY A 22 -39.61 16.74 -1.31
CA GLY A 22 -38.48 17.63 -1.59
C GLY A 22 -38.65 18.46 -2.87
N SER A 23 -39.47 17.99 -3.83
CA SER A 23 -39.83 18.76 -5.04
C SER A 23 -40.62 20.04 -4.77
N LYS A 24 -41.24 20.17 -3.60
CA LYS A 24 -41.97 21.38 -3.17
C LYS A 24 -41.10 22.35 -2.37
N LEU A 25 -39.88 21.95 -2.02
CA LEU A 25 -38.96 22.78 -1.25
C LEU A 25 -38.16 23.70 -2.18
N PRO A 26 -37.67 24.84 -1.67
CA PRO A 26 -36.75 25.69 -2.41
C PRO A 26 -35.49 24.93 -2.87
N PRO A 27 -34.95 25.27 -4.06
CA PRO A 27 -33.87 24.50 -4.68
C PRO A 27 -32.58 24.47 -3.85
N TYR A 28 -32.30 25.50 -3.05
CA TYR A 28 -31.13 25.54 -2.17
C TYR A 28 -31.17 24.44 -1.10
N ILE A 29 -32.35 24.00 -0.65
CA ILE A 29 -32.46 22.89 0.30
C ILE A 29 -32.03 21.57 -0.35
N GLY A 30 -32.41 21.36 -1.62
CA GLY A 30 -31.97 20.21 -2.40
C GLY A 30 -30.45 20.18 -2.60
N ILE A 31 -29.84 21.35 -2.86
CA ILE A 31 -28.39 21.48 -2.99
C ILE A 31 -27.68 21.13 -1.68
N VAL A 32 -28.12 21.70 -0.55
CA VAL A 32 -27.55 21.40 0.77
C VAL A 32 -27.70 19.92 1.10
N PHE A 33 -28.87 19.34 0.85
CA PHE A 33 -29.13 17.92 1.07
C PHE A 33 -28.23 17.03 0.20
N GLY A 34 -28.04 17.38 -1.07
CA GLY A 34 -27.13 16.68 -1.98
C GLY A 34 -25.67 16.74 -1.51
N MET A 35 -25.21 17.90 -1.02
CA MET A 35 -23.89 18.04 -0.43
C MET A 35 -23.75 17.16 0.83
N VAL A 36 -24.74 17.20 1.73
CA VAL A 36 -24.74 16.34 2.94
C VAL A 36 -24.70 14.86 2.56
N LEU A 37 -25.44 14.43 1.53
CA LEU A 37 -25.39 13.06 1.03
C LEU A 37 -24.02 12.68 0.45
N MET A 38 -23.39 13.57 -0.31
CA MET A 38 -22.04 13.33 -0.81
C MET A 38 -21.04 13.18 0.33
N PHE A 39 -21.01 14.11 1.28
CA PHE A 39 -20.09 14.04 2.41
C PHE A 39 -20.36 12.83 3.31
N SER A 40 -21.63 12.55 3.63
CA SER A 40 -21.99 11.36 4.41
C SER A 40 -21.70 10.05 3.67
N SER A 41 -21.78 10.00 2.34
CA SER A 41 -21.38 8.81 1.57
C SER A 41 -19.88 8.52 1.72
N VAL A 42 -19.03 9.55 1.77
CA VAL A 42 -17.60 9.38 2.04
C VAL A 42 -17.40 8.82 3.44
N VAL A 43 -18.14 9.32 4.43
CA VAL A 43 -18.09 8.82 5.81
C VAL A 43 -18.53 7.36 5.90
N VAL A 44 -19.70 7.02 5.31
CA VAL A 44 -20.35 5.71 5.45
C VAL A 44 -19.67 4.65 4.60
N CYS A 45 -19.25 4.98 3.39
CA CYS A 45 -18.67 4.01 2.44
C CYS A 45 -17.14 3.92 2.52
N ASN A 46 -16.49 4.79 3.30
CA ASN A 46 -15.07 4.66 3.62
C ASN A 46 -14.89 3.95 4.95
N GLU A 47 -14.63 2.64 4.89
CA GLU A 47 -14.34 1.81 6.06
C GLU A 47 -13.22 2.38 6.95
N GLY A 48 -12.23 3.05 6.36
CA GLY A 48 -11.13 3.66 7.11
C GLY A 48 -11.58 4.86 7.95
N PHE A 49 -12.58 5.61 7.48
CA PHE A 49 -13.10 6.78 8.20
C PHE A 49 -13.99 6.36 9.37
N LEU A 50 -14.92 5.43 9.16
CA LEU A 50 -15.71 4.82 10.24
C LEU A 50 -14.83 4.11 11.27
N ARG A 51 -13.75 3.45 10.82
CA ARG A 51 -12.75 2.83 11.71
C ARG A 51 -12.10 3.86 12.63
N ARG A 52 -11.64 4.98 12.06
CA ARG A 52 -11.03 6.09 12.81
C ARG A 52 -12.00 6.73 13.80
N ILE A 53 -13.28 6.91 13.43
CA ILE A 53 -14.33 7.41 14.33
C ILE A 53 -14.57 6.45 15.51
N ARG A 54 -14.52 5.14 15.27
CA ARG A 54 -14.68 4.12 16.32
C ARG A 54 -13.46 3.97 17.24
N GLY A 55 -12.41 4.76 17.02
CA GLY A 55 -11.17 4.69 17.81
C GLY A 55 -10.35 3.42 17.61
N ILE A 56 -10.69 2.59 16.60
CA ILE A 56 -9.97 1.35 16.32
C ILE A 56 -8.64 1.73 15.66
N SER A 57 -7.54 1.41 16.31
CA SER A 57 -6.21 1.65 15.74
C SER A 57 -5.96 0.77 14.51
N ASP A 58 -5.09 1.20 13.60
CA ASP A 58 -4.73 0.39 12.42
C ASP A 58 -4.14 -0.96 12.83
N LYS A 59 -3.36 -0.98 13.92
CA LYS A 59 -2.81 -2.21 14.51
C LYS A 59 -3.90 -3.17 14.98
N GLU A 60 -4.90 -2.65 15.70
CA GLU A 60 -6.04 -3.45 16.18
C GLU A 60 -6.87 -3.99 15.02
N HIS A 61 -7.08 -3.18 13.98
CA HIS A 61 -7.78 -3.62 12.79
C HIS A 61 -7.04 -4.73 12.04
N ILE A 62 -5.74 -4.59 11.84
CA ILE A 62 -4.92 -5.63 11.20
C ILE A 62 -4.94 -6.92 12.04
N ASN A 63 -4.84 -6.80 13.37
CA ASN A 63 -4.98 -7.96 14.25
C ASN A 63 -6.35 -8.62 14.11
N ASN A 64 -7.44 -7.86 14.02
CA ASN A 64 -8.77 -8.40 13.76
C ASN A 64 -8.85 -9.11 12.40
N LEU A 65 -8.18 -8.60 11.35
CA LEU A 65 -8.11 -9.28 10.07
C LEU A 65 -7.37 -10.62 10.17
N ILE A 66 -6.26 -10.67 10.92
CA ILE A 66 -5.49 -11.89 11.16
C ILE A 66 -6.34 -12.91 11.94
N THR A 67 -6.95 -12.51 13.06
CA THR A 67 -7.79 -13.39 13.90
C THR A 67 -8.98 -13.97 13.14
N ASN A 68 -9.54 -13.20 12.20
CA ASN A 68 -10.66 -13.65 11.34
C ASN A 68 -10.20 -14.44 10.10
N GLY A 69 -8.91 -14.74 9.95
CA GLY A 69 -8.35 -15.45 8.78
C GLY A 69 -8.42 -14.66 7.47
N MET A 70 -8.71 -13.36 7.53
CA MET A 70 -8.76 -12.45 6.38
C MET A 70 -7.38 -11.88 6.02
N ALA A 71 -6.41 -12.02 6.91
CA ALA A 71 -5.02 -11.73 6.65
C ALA A 71 -4.11 -12.85 7.16
N ILE A 72 -2.98 -13.03 6.49
CA ILE A 72 -1.94 -13.99 6.84
C ILE A 72 -0.64 -13.25 7.14
N ILE A 73 0.18 -13.82 8.03
CA ILE A 73 1.51 -13.32 8.34
C ILE A 73 2.52 -14.25 7.68
N GLU A 74 3.34 -13.70 6.80
CA GLU A 74 4.40 -14.41 6.11
C GLU A 74 5.74 -13.90 6.61
N SER A 75 6.67 -14.81 6.89
CA SER A 75 8.00 -14.47 7.37
C SER A 75 9.04 -14.78 6.30
N TYR A 76 9.95 -13.84 6.06
CA TYR A 76 10.99 -13.94 5.06
C TYR A 76 12.35 -13.66 5.67
N LYS A 77 13.37 -14.22 5.01
CA LYS A 77 14.76 -13.91 5.28
C LYS A 77 15.38 -13.38 3.99
N ALA A 78 15.98 -12.21 4.04
CA ALA A 78 16.74 -11.63 2.95
C ALA A 78 18.24 -11.66 3.25
N SER A 79 19.06 -11.85 2.21
CA SER A 79 20.52 -11.76 2.34
C SER A 79 21.09 -10.51 1.69
N GLU A 80 20.47 -10.05 0.60
CA GLU A 80 20.93 -8.93 -0.22
C GLU A 80 19.72 -8.15 -0.74
N ALA A 81 19.92 -6.87 -1.05
CA ALA A 81 18.89 -6.02 -1.62
C ALA A 81 19.42 -5.12 -2.75
N ILE A 82 18.55 -4.79 -3.69
CA ILE A 82 18.75 -3.72 -4.67
C ILE A 82 17.69 -2.65 -4.39
N THR A 83 18.08 -1.40 -4.36
CA THR A 83 17.20 -0.28 -4.02
C THR A 83 17.29 0.79 -5.10
N PHE A 84 16.15 1.23 -5.60
CA PHE A 84 16.05 2.30 -6.58
C PHE A 84 14.71 3.02 -6.46
N GLU A 85 14.64 4.23 -7.02
CA GLU A 85 13.41 4.98 -7.14
C GLU A 85 12.83 4.82 -8.56
N ASP A 86 11.54 4.52 -8.66
CA ASP A 86 10.83 4.63 -9.93
C ASP A 86 10.48 6.10 -10.18
N LEU A 87 11.27 6.74 -11.03
CA LEU A 87 11.11 8.13 -11.42
C LEU A 87 9.74 8.47 -12.02
N ASN A 88 9.01 7.48 -12.56
CA ASN A 88 7.68 7.72 -13.14
C ASN A 88 6.61 7.91 -12.07
N THR A 89 6.82 7.35 -10.88
CA THR A 89 5.84 7.31 -9.80
C THR A 89 6.33 7.96 -8.51
N GLY A 90 7.63 8.26 -8.41
CA GLY A 90 8.29 8.71 -7.18
C GLY A 90 8.19 7.69 -6.06
N CYS A 91 8.07 6.40 -6.38
CA CYS A 91 7.99 5.33 -5.40
C CYS A 91 9.34 4.64 -5.23
N LEU A 92 9.70 4.37 -3.98
CA LEU A 92 10.86 3.54 -3.66
C LEU A 92 10.56 2.07 -3.96
N CYS A 93 11.56 1.37 -4.49
CA CYS A 93 11.53 -0.05 -4.79
C CYS A 93 12.71 -0.75 -4.11
N HIS A 94 12.43 -1.84 -3.39
CA HIS A 94 13.42 -2.76 -2.87
C HIS A 94 13.21 -4.14 -3.49
N VAL A 95 14.23 -4.66 -4.18
CA VAL A 95 14.27 -6.04 -4.64
C VAL A 95 15.15 -6.84 -3.68
N LEU A 96 14.56 -7.83 -3.00
CA LEU A 96 15.16 -8.56 -1.90
C LEU A 96 15.46 -10.00 -2.33
N LYS A 97 16.68 -10.48 -2.12
CA LYS A 97 17.04 -11.89 -2.32
C LYS A 97 16.51 -12.73 -1.17
N ILE A 98 15.44 -13.48 -1.38
CA ILE A 98 14.75 -14.27 -0.33
C ILE A 98 14.99 -15.79 -0.42
N GLY A 99 15.88 -16.22 -1.32
CA GLY A 99 16.29 -17.61 -1.51
C GLY A 99 17.02 -17.81 -2.83
N ASP A 100 17.39 -19.06 -3.12
CA ASP A 100 18.04 -19.41 -4.39
C ASP A 100 17.09 -19.22 -5.55
N ASN A 101 17.45 -18.34 -6.49
CA ASN A 101 16.61 -17.93 -7.63
C ASN A 101 15.22 -17.41 -7.23
N ARG A 102 15.12 -16.79 -6.05
CA ARG A 102 13.89 -16.15 -5.57
C ARG A 102 14.17 -14.73 -5.11
N ALA A 103 13.46 -13.78 -5.71
CA ALA A 103 13.53 -12.38 -5.33
C ALA A 103 12.14 -11.87 -4.99
N MET A 104 12.04 -10.96 -4.03
CA MET A 104 10.80 -10.27 -3.69
C MET A 104 10.90 -8.79 -4.03
N CYS A 105 9.90 -8.26 -4.73
CA CYS A 105 9.74 -6.84 -4.97
C CYS A 105 8.88 -6.22 -3.87
N LEU A 106 9.40 -5.24 -3.11
CA LEU A 106 8.59 -4.35 -2.29
C LEU A 106 8.61 -2.97 -2.93
N TYR A 107 7.42 -2.39 -3.13
CA TYR A 107 7.25 -1.20 -3.95
C TYR A 107 6.16 -0.29 -3.39
N GLY A 108 6.50 0.97 -3.14
CA GLY A 108 5.53 1.99 -2.74
C GLY A 108 6.09 3.07 -1.84
N GLN A 109 5.32 4.14 -1.66
CA GLN A 109 5.73 5.32 -0.89
C GLN A 109 5.95 5.06 0.60
N TYR A 110 5.26 4.07 1.19
CA TYR A 110 5.42 3.73 2.61
C TYR A 110 6.84 3.26 2.96
N LEU A 111 7.67 2.92 1.97
CA LEU A 111 9.04 2.51 2.19
C LEU A 111 9.96 3.68 2.57
N TYR A 112 9.60 4.92 2.21
CA TYR A 112 10.34 6.12 2.63
C TYR A 112 10.31 6.33 4.16
N ASP A 113 9.31 5.78 4.86
CA ASP A 113 9.26 5.80 6.33
C ASP A 113 10.48 5.09 6.97
N TYR A 114 11.18 4.25 6.20
CA TYR A 114 12.37 3.50 6.62
C TYR A 114 13.65 3.92 5.93
N ALA A 115 13.57 4.86 4.99
CA ALA A 115 14.71 5.38 4.27
C ALA A 115 15.57 6.27 5.18
N GLU A 116 16.82 6.45 4.75
CA GLU A 116 17.75 7.37 5.39
C GLU A 116 17.34 8.82 5.07
N ILE A 117 17.31 9.68 6.09
CA ILE A 117 17.07 11.12 5.94
C ILE A 117 18.30 11.81 6.51
N LEU A 118 19.16 12.30 5.61
CA LEU A 118 20.39 13.03 5.97
C LEU A 118 20.25 14.54 5.74
N ASP A 119 19.29 14.93 4.92
CA ASP A 119 19.20 16.30 4.39
C ASP A 119 18.44 17.25 5.32
N ASP A 120 17.73 16.71 6.31
CA ASP A 120 16.96 17.46 7.30
C ASP A 120 17.62 17.34 8.69
N PRO A 121 18.31 18.39 9.19
CA PRO A 121 18.97 18.35 10.50
C PRO A 121 17.99 18.21 11.67
N ASP A 122 16.69 18.50 11.48
CA ASP A 122 15.66 18.31 12.50
C ASP A 122 15.04 16.90 12.46
N MET A 123 15.31 16.12 11.40
CA MET A 123 14.81 14.76 11.18
C MET A 123 15.90 13.80 10.68
N GLU A 124 17.06 13.82 11.32
CA GLU A 124 18.13 12.86 11.03
C GLU A 124 17.65 11.43 11.34
N GLN A 125 17.33 10.67 10.29
CA GLN A 125 16.87 9.28 10.40
C GLN A 125 17.87 8.34 9.75
N GLN A 126 18.42 7.43 10.54
CA GLN A 126 19.19 6.31 10.00
C GLN A 126 18.29 5.33 9.23
N ARG A 127 18.83 4.75 8.16
CA ARG A 127 18.17 3.70 7.38
C ARG A 127 17.77 2.52 8.27
N LYS A 128 16.50 2.11 8.16
CA LYS A 128 15.94 0.98 8.93
C LYS A 128 15.63 -0.25 8.07
N PHE A 129 15.59 -0.10 6.75
CA PHE A 129 15.27 -1.17 5.80
C PHE A 129 16.10 -0.98 4.53
N PRO A 130 16.46 -2.05 3.78
CA PRO A 130 16.18 -3.49 3.95
C PRO A 130 16.79 -4.18 5.18
N THR A 131 16.11 -5.22 5.69
CA THR A 131 16.58 -6.04 6.85
C THR A 131 16.70 -7.54 6.52
N ASP A 132 17.51 -8.26 7.31
CA ASP A 132 17.80 -9.69 7.14
C ASP A 132 16.57 -10.58 7.32
N LYS A 133 15.65 -10.14 8.19
CA LYS A 133 14.38 -10.79 8.49
C LYS A 133 13.30 -9.75 8.46
N PHE A 134 12.15 -10.10 7.91
CA PHE A 134 10.97 -9.25 7.93
C PHE A 134 9.73 -10.10 7.82
N LYS A 135 8.59 -9.51 8.15
CA LYS A 135 7.28 -10.14 7.96
C LYS A 135 6.37 -9.25 7.16
N LEU A 136 5.56 -9.88 6.32
CA LEU A 136 4.49 -9.23 5.60
C LEU A 136 3.16 -9.70 6.17
N VAL A 137 2.29 -8.74 6.46
CA VAL A 137 0.89 -9.04 6.71
C VAL A 137 0.13 -8.82 5.42
N ARG A 138 -0.39 -9.90 4.83
CA ARG A 138 -1.11 -9.85 3.55
C ARG A 138 -2.57 -10.16 3.70
N ARG A 139 -3.40 -9.51 2.90
CA ARG A 139 -4.82 -9.85 2.80
C ARG A 139 -4.99 -11.13 1.97
N THR A 140 -5.66 -12.14 2.54
CA THR A 140 -5.79 -13.48 1.93
C THR A 140 -6.46 -13.45 0.55
N LYS A 141 -7.41 -12.52 0.31
CA LYS A 141 -8.20 -12.48 -0.94
C LYS A 141 -7.55 -11.69 -2.08
N SER A 142 -6.70 -10.71 -1.78
CA SER A 142 -6.18 -9.76 -2.77
C SER A 142 -4.67 -9.74 -2.86
N ASP A 143 -3.96 -10.44 -1.96
CA ASP A 143 -2.50 -10.41 -1.84
C ASP A 143 -1.94 -8.99 -1.54
N GLU A 144 -2.80 -8.08 -1.09
CA GLU A 144 -2.43 -6.73 -0.69
C GLU A 144 -1.61 -6.75 0.60
N ILE A 145 -0.44 -6.10 0.59
CA ILE A 145 0.37 -5.89 1.81
C ILE A 145 -0.32 -4.83 2.66
N LEU A 146 -0.71 -5.23 3.87
CA LEU A 146 -1.32 -4.37 4.87
C LEU A 146 -0.30 -3.80 5.85
N ARG A 147 0.81 -4.52 6.07
CA ARG A 147 1.88 -4.13 7.00
C ARG A 147 3.19 -4.81 6.64
N LEU A 148 4.28 -4.06 6.76
CA LEU A 148 5.64 -4.57 6.77
C LEU A 148 6.17 -4.46 8.21
N ASP A 149 6.51 -5.61 8.80
CA ASP A 149 7.19 -5.67 10.09
C ASP A 149 8.68 -5.95 9.83
N ILE A 150 9.52 -4.93 9.95
CA ILE A 150 10.97 -5.02 9.70
C ILE A 150 11.73 -5.65 10.87
N GLY A 151 12.86 -6.27 10.57
CA GLY A 151 13.79 -6.82 11.55
C GLY A 151 14.68 -5.75 12.18
N GLN A 152 15.71 -6.19 12.91
CA GLN A 152 16.70 -5.30 13.52
C GLN A 152 18.00 -5.19 12.73
N ASN A 153 18.39 -6.26 12.00
CA ASN A 153 19.65 -6.26 11.28
C ASN A 153 19.43 -5.73 9.87
N VAL A 154 19.86 -4.50 9.65
CA VAL A 154 19.87 -3.88 8.32
C VAL A 154 20.91 -4.60 7.46
N ILE A 155 20.54 -4.94 6.23
CA ILE A 155 21.44 -5.60 5.25
C ILE A 155 22.03 -4.59 4.28
N GLU A 156 23.13 -4.98 3.64
CA GLU A 156 23.70 -4.20 2.53
C GLU A 156 22.72 -4.16 1.35
N GLU A 157 22.70 -3.01 0.70
CA GLU A 157 21.88 -2.77 -0.49
C GLU A 157 22.73 -2.16 -1.61
N TYR A 158 22.42 -2.56 -2.83
CA TYR A 158 22.92 -1.91 -4.04
C TYR A 158 21.97 -0.78 -4.40
N LYS A 159 22.34 0.47 -4.08
CA LYS A 159 21.59 1.66 -4.49
C LYS A 159 21.84 1.96 -5.97
N ILE A 160 20.77 2.12 -6.74
CA ILE A 160 20.81 2.42 -8.17
C ILE A 160 20.03 3.71 -8.40
N GLU A 161 20.74 4.75 -8.83
CA GLU A 161 20.17 6.09 -9.01
C GLU A 161 19.36 6.21 -10.30
N SER A 162 19.76 5.50 -11.36
CA SER A 162 19.13 5.59 -12.68
C SER A 162 18.93 4.20 -13.25
N LEU A 163 17.68 3.74 -13.23
CA LEU A 163 17.27 2.43 -13.71
C LEU A 163 16.45 2.57 -14.99
N ARG A 164 16.77 1.74 -16.00
CA ARG A 164 15.90 1.52 -17.16
C ARG A 164 14.96 0.34 -16.88
N LEU A 165 13.72 0.64 -16.53
CA LEU A 165 12.71 -0.37 -16.19
C LEU A 165 12.47 -1.40 -17.30
N GLU A 166 12.71 -1.02 -18.56
CA GLU A 166 12.60 -1.91 -19.72
C GLU A 166 13.51 -3.13 -19.58
N ASN A 167 14.70 -2.99 -18.99
CA ASN A 167 15.62 -4.09 -18.79
C ASN A 167 15.03 -5.13 -17.82
N LEU A 168 14.46 -4.69 -16.70
CA LEU A 168 13.79 -5.57 -15.75
C LEU A 168 12.55 -6.23 -16.35
N TYR A 169 11.75 -5.47 -17.09
CA TYR A 169 10.54 -5.99 -17.74
C TYR A 169 10.87 -7.04 -18.81
N SER A 170 12.00 -6.89 -19.51
CA SER A 170 12.48 -7.89 -20.48
C SER A 170 12.84 -9.24 -19.84
N LEU A 171 13.23 -9.23 -18.56
CA LEU A 171 13.46 -10.45 -17.76
C LEU A 171 12.16 -11.05 -17.22
N GLY A 172 11.00 -10.41 -17.43
CA GLY A 172 9.73 -10.82 -16.84
C GLY A 172 9.53 -10.38 -15.39
N PHE A 173 10.44 -9.57 -14.84
CA PHE A 173 10.29 -8.97 -13.53
C PHE A 173 9.27 -7.82 -13.63
N ARG A 174 8.28 -7.73 -12.74
CA ARG A 174 7.32 -6.62 -12.71
C ARG A 174 7.42 -5.91 -11.37
N LEU A 175 7.28 -4.58 -11.39
CA LEU A 175 7.24 -3.78 -10.16
C LEU A 175 5.86 -3.88 -9.53
N LYS A 176 5.61 -4.99 -8.84
CA LYS A 176 4.38 -5.19 -8.07
C LYS A 176 4.73 -5.40 -6.61
N ASN A 177 4.09 -4.62 -5.75
CA ASN A 177 4.35 -4.68 -4.32
C ASN A 177 4.04 -6.08 -3.75
N GLY A 178 5.05 -6.69 -3.12
CA GLY A 178 4.98 -8.03 -2.57
C GLY A 178 5.10 -9.15 -3.59
N GLU A 179 5.39 -8.90 -4.86
CA GLU A 179 5.55 -9.98 -5.83
C GLU A 179 6.82 -10.77 -5.54
N ILE A 180 6.71 -12.10 -5.58
CA ILE A 180 7.85 -13.01 -5.54
C ILE A 180 8.09 -13.51 -6.95
N VAL A 181 9.30 -13.31 -7.44
CA VAL A 181 9.76 -13.79 -8.73
C VAL A 181 10.63 -15.00 -8.50
N ASP A 182 10.18 -16.15 -9.00
CA ASP A 182 10.88 -17.42 -8.95
C ASP A 182 11.58 -17.69 -10.30
N GLY A 183 12.74 -18.35 -10.26
CA GLY A 183 13.45 -18.82 -11.46
C GLY A 183 14.43 -17.82 -12.08
N ILE A 184 14.56 -16.62 -11.53
CA ILE A 184 15.56 -15.62 -11.92
C ILE A 184 16.57 -15.46 -10.79
N SER A 185 17.86 -15.60 -11.10
CA SER A 185 18.90 -15.37 -10.11
C SER A 185 18.98 -13.88 -9.75
N PHE A 186 19.27 -13.60 -8.48
CA PHE A 186 19.42 -12.23 -8.01
C PHE A 186 20.52 -11.48 -8.76
N ASP A 187 21.62 -12.15 -9.13
CA ASP A 187 22.69 -11.57 -9.93
C ASP A 187 22.19 -11.09 -11.30
N LYS A 188 21.32 -11.85 -11.98
CA LYS A 188 20.74 -11.41 -13.26
C LYS A 188 19.86 -10.18 -13.12
N ILE A 189 19.13 -10.08 -12.01
CA ILE A 189 18.31 -8.90 -11.72
C ILE A 189 19.24 -7.71 -11.47
N ARG A 190 20.30 -7.90 -10.67
CA ARG A 190 21.31 -6.87 -10.41
C ARG A 190 21.96 -6.39 -11.69
N ASP A 191 22.38 -7.30 -12.56
CA ASP A 191 23.03 -6.98 -13.83
C ASP A 191 22.10 -6.25 -14.80
N ALA A 192 20.80 -6.50 -14.76
CA ALA A 192 19.81 -5.76 -15.55
C ALA A 192 19.53 -4.36 -15.00
N CYS A 193 19.82 -4.14 -13.71
CA CYS A 193 19.67 -2.84 -13.08
C CYS A 193 20.92 -1.95 -13.17
N ALA A 194 22.10 -2.53 -13.42
CA ALA A 194 23.36 -1.83 -13.65
C ALA A 194 23.41 -1.19 -15.05
#